data_AF-A0A7V7JNJ0-F1
#
_entry.id   AF-A0A7V7JNJ0-F1
#
_cell.length_a   1.000
_cell.length_b   1.000
_cell.length_c   1.000
_cell.angle_alpha   90.00
_cell.angle_beta   90.00
_cell.angle_gamma   90.00
#
_symmetry.space_group_name_H-M   'P 1'
#
loop_
_entity.id
_entity.type
_entity.pdbx_description
1 polymer ?
#
loop_
_entity_poly.entity_id
_entity_poly.type
_entity_poly.pdbx_seq_one_letter_code
_entity_poly.pdbx_strand_id
1 'polypeptide(L)'
;MRGETLRLEETAQAPMSRRECLVCCASAGLCALGALAPWPAAGAQVTGVHPARYYRRLDRNRTQCTLCPNGCIRGPGEDGRCRARGNRGGAYYSLVYDRPCVLALDEAAKCPLYHFELAGKTFSIATAGCNLTCVYCQNWTFSQAGPDDAPKSYRMTPEEVVAKAVENDAAAIAYFYTEPTDACTCPGASAMHSNYST
;
A
#
# COMPACT_ATOMS: atom_id res chain seq x y z
N MET A 1 5.01 -17.35 26.88
CA MET A 1 4.62 -18.31 25.82
C MET A 1 3.12 -18.19 25.56
N ARG A 2 2.73 -18.28 24.28
CA ARG A 2 1.43 -17.98 23.65
C ARG A 2 1.28 -16.52 23.23
N GLY A 3 1.88 -16.20 22.08
CA GLY A 3 1.45 -15.04 21.29
C GLY A 3 0.15 -15.43 20.59
N GLU A 4 -0.93 -14.75 20.95
CA GLU A 4 -2.22 -14.90 20.29
C GLU A 4 -2.15 -14.21 18.93
N THR A 5 -2.16 -15.02 17.88
CA THR A 5 -2.24 -14.56 16.50
C THR A 5 -3.64 -14.01 16.27
N LEU A 6 -3.76 -12.69 16.10
CA LEU A 6 -5.00 -12.03 15.67
C LEU A 6 -5.47 -12.66 14.34
N ARG A 7 -6.57 -13.42 14.39
CA ARG A 7 -7.28 -13.91 13.19
C ARG A 7 -8.23 -12.82 12.72
N LEU A 8 -7.85 -12.12 11.67
CA LEU A 8 -8.78 -11.37 10.82
C LEU A 8 -9.03 -12.19 9.55
N GLU A 9 -10.27 -12.20 9.11
CA GLU A 9 -10.76 -13.04 8.02
C GLU A 9 -10.04 -12.73 6.70
N GLU A 10 -9.44 -13.78 6.14
CA GLU A 10 -8.68 -13.75 4.90
C GLU A 10 -9.64 -13.97 3.72
N THR A 11 -10.05 -12.89 3.04
CA THR A 11 -10.76 -13.01 1.77
C THR A 11 -9.74 -13.03 0.62
N ALA A 12 -9.12 -14.18 0.39
CA ALA A 12 -8.25 -14.41 -0.76
C ALA A 12 -9.00 -15.24 -1.82
N GLN A 13 -9.48 -14.58 -2.88
CA GLN A 13 -9.78 -15.27 -4.12
C GLN A 13 -8.43 -15.51 -4.83
N ALA A 14 -8.03 -16.77 -5.00
CA ALA A 14 -6.73 -17.11 -5.58
C ALA A 14 -6.54 -16.49 -6.99
N PRO A 15 -5.41 -15.83 -7.29
CA PRO A 15 -5.14 -15.34 -8.63
C PRO A 15 -4.89 -16.51 -9.59
N MET A 16 -5.57 -16.50 -10.74
CA MET A 16 -5.43 -17.55 -11.75
C MET A 16 -3.98 -17.67 -12.23
N SER A 17 -3.49 -18.90 -12.26
CA SER A 17 -2.16 -19.24 -12.74
C SER A 17 -2.04 -19.07 -14.26
N ARG A 18 -0.81 -18.86 -14.74
CA ARG A 18 -0.51 -18.84 -16.19
C ARG A 18 -1.00 -20.08 -16.93
N ARG A 19 -1.05 -21.25 -16.27
CA ARG A 19 -1.56 -22.49 -16.84
C ARG A 19 -3.07 -22.46 -17.04
N GLU A 20 -3.82 -21.90 -16.08
CA GLU A 20 -5.28 -21.77 -16.19
C GLU A 20 -5.67 -20.77 -17.29
N CYS A 21 -4.91 -19.69 -17.46
CA CYS A 21 -5.10 -18.75 -18.56
C CYS A 21 -4.88 -19.40 -19.93
N LEU A 22 -3.83 -20.20 -20.09
CA LEU A 22 -3.52 -20.91 -21.34
C LEU A 22 -4.58 -21.96 -21.68
N VAL A 23 -5.09 -22.67 -20.68
CA VAL A 23 -6.17 -23.66 -20.86
C VAL A 23 -7.47 -22.98 -21.27
N CYS A 24 -7.80 -21.82 -20.67
CA CYS A 24 -8.99 -21.04 -21.03
C CYS A 24 -8.91 -20.48 -22.47
N CYS A 25 -7.74 -20.03 -22.90
CA CYS A 25 -7.54 -19.59 -24.29
C CYS A 25 -7.60 -20.76 -25.29
N ALA A 26 -7.11 -21.95 -24.90
CA ALA A 26 -7.11 -23.13 -25.76
C ALA A 26 -8.50 -23.77 -25.91
N SER A 27 -9.36 -23.71 -24.88
CA SER A 27 -10.72 -24.23 -24.95
C SER A 27 -11.70 -23.32 -25.70
N ALA A 28 -11.34 -22.05 -25.92
CA ALA A 28 -12.20 -21.07 -26.59
C ALA A 28 -12.02 -20.97 -28.12
N GLY A 29 -11.10 -21.71 -28.74
CA GLY A 29 -11.03 -21.84 -30.21
C GLY A 29 -10.87 -20.53 -31.01
N LEU A 30 -10.36 -19.45 -30.40
CA LEU A 30 -10.25 -18.13 -31.02
C LEU A 30 -8.83 -17.87 -31.53
N CYS A 31 -8.45 -18.59 -32.59
CA CYS A 31 -7.28 -18.28 -33.41
C CYS A 31 -7.68 -18.17 -34.88
N ALA A 32 -8.41 -17.11 -35.26
CA ALA A 32 -8.30 -16.47 -36.56
C ALA A 32 -9.35 -15.34 -36.69
N LEU A 33 -8.94 -14.27 -37.38
CA LEU A 33 -9.70 -13.08 -37.82
C LEU A 33 -9.58 -11.86 -36.90
N GLY A 34 -9.04 -10.80 -37.50
CA GLY A 34 -8.52 -9.63 -36.83
C GLY A 34 -9.51 -8.49 -36.61
N ALA A 35 -8.90 -7.40 -36.14
CA ALA A 35 -9.34 -6.02 -36.17
C ALA A 35 -10.55 -5.64 -35.28
N LEU A 36 -10.31 -4.58 -34.51
CA LEU A 36 -11.32 -3.69 -33.90
C LEU A 36 -12.07 -4.19 -32.66
N ALA A 37 -11.39 -4.87 -31.74
CA ALA A 37 -11.82 -4.81 -30.34
C ALA A 37 -11.18 -3.56 -29.72
N PRO A 38 -11.93 -2.50 -29.35
CA PRO A 38 -11.38 -1.48 -28.47
C PRO A 38 -10.88 -2.23 -27.24
N TRP A 39 -9.58 -2.05 -26.94
CA TRP A 39 -9.02 -2.41 -25.64
C TRP A 39 -10.05 -1.99 -24.61
N PRO A 40 -10.53 -2.87 -23.71
CA PRO A 40 -11.44 -2.39 -22.69
C PRO A 40 -10.65 -1.35 -21.92
N ALA A 41 -11.00 -0.08 -22.13
CA ALA A 41 -10.88 0.96 -21.14
C ALA A 41 -11.86 0.60 -20.01
N ALA A 42 -11.67 -0.60 -19.45
CA ALA A 42 -12.19 -0.95 -18.16
C ALA A 42 -11.40 -0.04 -17.24
N GLY A 43 -12.01 1.10 -16.90
CA GLY A 43 -11.77 1.72 -15.63
C GLY A 43 -12.00 0.62 -14.60
N ALA A 44 -10.92 -0.09 -14.26
CA ALA A 44 -10.89 -0.93 -13.09
C ALA A 44 -11.22 0.02 -11.95
N GLN A 45 -12.46 -0.09 -11.46
CA GLN A 45 -12.87 0.50 -10.20
C GLN A 45 -12.03 -0.20 -9.15
N VAL A 46 -10.85 0.34 -8.87
CA VAL A 46 -9.93 -0.19 -7.87
C VAL A 46 -10.59 0.08 -6.53
N THR A 47 -11.10 -0.97 -5.89
CA THR A 47 -11.62 -0.90 -4.53
C THR A 47 -10.45 -0.60 -3.58
N GLY A 48 -10.61 0.39 -2.70
CA GLY A 48 -9.55 0.82 -1.77
C GLY A 48 -8.58 1.89 -2.31
N VAL A 49 -9.00 2.70 -3.28
CA VAL A 49 -8.22 3.88 -3.70
C VAL A 49 -8.61 5.13 -2.94
N HIS A 50 -7.64 5.72 -2.25
CA HIS A 50 -7.82 7.01 -1.57
C HIS A 50 -7.13 8.11 -2.38
N PRO A 51 -7.76 9.29 -2.58
CA PRO A 51 -7.14 10.41 -3.28
C PRO A 51 -5.77 10.74 -2.68
N ALA A 52 -4.73 10.80 -3.51
CA ALA A 52 -3.39 11.08 -3.04
C ALA A 52 -3.11 12.58 -3.02
N ARG A 53 -2.22 13.02 -2.11
CA ARG A 53 -1.73 14.41 -2.04
C ARG A 53 -0.33 14.52 -2.63
N TYR A 54 0.21 15.72 -2.81
CA TYR A 54 1.59 15.92 -3.30
C TYR A 54 1.82 15.36 -4.71
N TYR A 55 1.00 15.81 -5.67
CA TYR A 55 1.21 15.56 -7.09
C TYR A 55 0.72 16.76 -7.91
N ARG A 56 1.22 16.88 -9.14
CA ARG A 56 0.77 17.87 -10.13
C ARG A 56 0.07 17.15 -11.27
N ARG A 57 -1.02 17.73 -11.78
CA ARG A 57 -1.64 17.29 -13.03
C ARG A 57 -0.88 17.89 -14.21
N LEU A 58 -0.68 17.09 -15.24
CA LEU A 58 -0.04 17.47 -16.50
C LEU A 58 -1.03 17.29 -17.67
N ASP A 59 -0.58 17.52 -18.89
CA ASP A 59 -1.36 17.28 -20.10
C ASP A 59 -1.67 15.78 -20.32
N ARG A 60 -2.71 15.49 -21.10
CA ARG A 60 -3.11 14.13 -21.52
C ARG A 60 -3.32 13.16 -20.35
N ASN A 61 -3.96 13.63 -19.28
CA ASN A 61 -4.22 12.86 -18.06
C ASN A 61 -2.95 12.30 -17.40
N ARG A 62 -1.79 12.91 -17.62
CA ARG A 62 -0.55 12.56 -16.91
C ARG A 62 -0.51 13.23 -15.54
N THR A 63 0.19 12.62 -14.60
CA THR A 63 0.42 13.18 -13.26
C THR A 63 1.90 13.07 -12.89
N GLN A 64 2.41 14.05 -12.15
CA GLN A 64 3.76 14.02 -11.59
C GLN A 64 3.66 13.94 -10.07
N CYS A 65 4.17 12.85 -9.48
CA CYS A 65 4.28 12.72 -8.03
C CYS A 65 5.38 13.66 -7.51
N THR A 66 5.10 14.38 -6.42
CA THR A 66 6.05 15.28 -5.76
C THR A 66 6.28 14.91 -4.30
N LEU A 67 5.90 13.69 -3.89
CA LEU A 67 6.03 13.26 -2.50
C LEU A 67 7.46 12.79 -2.16
N CYS A 68 8.05 11.98 -3.03
CA CYS A 68 9.37 11.40 -2.82
C CYS A 68 10.33 11.88 -3.94
N PRO A 69 11.66 11.78 -3.75
CA PRO A 69 12.65 12.34 -4.69
C PRO A 69 12.63 11.67 -6.08
N ASN A 70 11.94 10.54 -6.25
CA ASN A 70 11.81 9.89 -7.55
C ASN A 70 11.03 10.72 -8.59
N GLY A 71 10.15 11.64 -8.16
CA GLY A 71 9.48 12.58 -9.07
C GLY A 71 8.67 11.96 -10.22
N CYS A 72 8.09 10.76 -10.02
CA CYS A 72 7.54 9.95 -11.11
C CYS A 72 6.46 10.68 -11.93
N ILE A 73 6.60 10.67 -13.26
CA ILE A 73 5.57 11.09 -14.21
C ILE A 73 4.84 9.84 -14.70
N ARG A 74 3.52 9.78 -14.53
CA ARG A 74 2.67 8.63 -14.83
C ARG A 74 1.50 8.97 -15.72
N GLY A 75 1.34 8.20 -16.79
CA GLY A 75 0.16 8.19 -17.66
C GLY A 75 -1.07 7.60 -16.98
N PRO A 76 -2.26 7.72 -17.59
CA PRO A 76 -3.48 7.15 -17.04
C PRO A 76 -3.35 5.62 -16.90
N GLY A 77 -3.64 5.08 -15.71
CA GLY A 77 -3.54 3.66 -15.40
C GLY A 77 -2.17 3.23 -14.88
N GLU A 78 -1.14 4.07 -14.95
CA GLU A 78 0.20 3.70 -14.52
C GLU A 78 0.46 3.95 -13.03
N ASP A 79 1.23 3.05 -12.42
CA ASP A 79 1.64 3.13 -11.03
C ASP A 79 3.04 3.74 -10.87
N GLY A 80 3.24 4.47 -9.78
CA GLY A 80 4.52 5.04 -9.38
C GLY A 80 5.59 3.97 -9.19
N ARG A 81 6.86 4.38 -9.15
CA ARG A 81 7.97 3.45 -8.88
C ARG A 81 7.77 2.67 -7.56
N CYS A 82 7.15 3.31 -6.56
CA CYS A 82 6.85 2.70 -5.28
C CYS A 82 5.73 1.66 -5.32
N ARG A 83 4.92 1.60 -6.39
CA ARG A 83 3.73 0.71 -6.52
C ARG A 83 2.62 0.93 -5.50
N ALA A 84 2.84 1.76 -4.49
CA ALA A 84 1.84 2.17 -3.49
C ALA A 84 0.89 3.27 -4.02
N ARG A 85 1.23 3.93 -5.13
CA ARG A 85 0.48 5.09 -5.65
C ARG A 85 0.37 5.03 -7.16
N GLY A 86 -0.77 5.42 -7.72
CA GLY A 86 -1.03 5.28 -9.14
C GLY A 86 -1.97 6.32 -9.72
N ASN A 87 -1.83 6.57 -11.03
CA ASN A 87 -2.68 7.48 -11.77
C ASN A 87 -3.93 6.73 -12.25
N ARG A 88 -5.11 7.25 -11.92
CA ARG A 88 -6.40 6.77 -12.41
C ARG A 88 -7.09 7.93 -13.12
N GLY A 89 -6.97 7.96 -14.45
CA GLY A 89 -7.68 8.93 -15.30
C GLY A 89 -7.27 10.40 -15.12
N GLY A 90 -6.03 10.70 -14.72
CA GLY A 90 -5.55 12.07 -14.52
C GLY A 90 -5.60 12.55 -13.07
N ALA A 91 -6.08 11.72 -12.15
CA ALA A 91 -5.95 11.92 -10.71
C ALA A 91 -5.05 10.83 -10.11
N TYR A 92 -4.23 11.22 -9.13
CA TYR A 92 -3.31 10.31 -8.47
C TYR A 92 -3.91 9.79 -7.15
N TYR A 93 -3.78 8.49 -6.91
CA TYR A 93 -4.40 7.79 -5.79
C TYR A 93 -3.35 7.00 -5.01
N SER A 94 -3.59 6.84 -3.70
CA SER A 94 -2.94 5.81 -2.90
C SER A 94 -3.69 4.50 -3.14
N LEU A 95 -2.93 3.45 -3.41
CA LEU A 95 -3.41 2.09 -3.67
C LEU A 95 -3.34 1.22 -2.41
N VAL A 96 -2.77 1.76 -1.33
CA VAL A 96 -2.48 1.06 -0.08
C VAL A 96 -3.19 1.66 1.13
N TYR A 97 -4.07 2.63 0.89
CA TYR A 97 -4.91 3.20 1.93
C TYR A 97 -5.84 2.12 2.50
N ASP A 98 -5.94 2.05 3.82
CA ASP A 98 -6.65 1.00 4.57
C ASP A 98 -6.17 -0.44 4.30
N ARG A 99 -4.97 -0.60 3.73
CA ARG A 99 -4.42 -1.90 3.31
C ARG A 99 -3.02 -2.17 3.85
N PRO A 100 -2.82 -2.21 5.17
CA PRO A 100 -1.55 -2.66 5.73
C PRO A 100 -1.32 -4.14 5.35
N CYS A 101 -0.08 -4.49 5.01
CA CYS A 101 0.36 -5.86 4.77
C CYS A 101 1.10 -6.48 5.97
N VAL A 102 1.54 -5.63 6.91
CA VAL A 102 2.20 -6.03 8.16
C VAL A 102 1.53 -5.31 9.32
N LEU A 103 1.23 -6.07 10.37
CA LEU A 103 0.79 -5.60 11.68
C LEU A 103 1.64 -6.35 12.72
N ALA A 104 2.38 -5.63 13.56
CA ALA A 104 3.26 -6.21 14.56
C ALA A 104 3.30 -5.38 15.84
N LEU A 105 3.43 -6.05 16.99
CA LEU A 105 3.79 -5.41 18.25
C LEU A 105 5.28 -5.60 18.48
N ASP A 106 6.03 -4.53 18.25
CA ASP A 106 7.48 -4.53 18.38
C ASP A 106 7.91 -3.80 19.64
N GLU A 107 8.99 -4.27 20.27
CA GLU A 107 9.66 -3.48 21.31
C GLU A 107 10.15 -2.16 20.71
N ALA A 108 10.00 -1.04 21.43
CA ALA A 108 10.41 0.28 20.92
C ALA A 108 11.88 0.34 20.45
N ALA A 109 12.75 -0.48 21.04
CA ALA A 109 14.15 -0.61 20.65
C ALA A 109 14.38 -1.16 19.21
N LYS A 110 13.39 -1.86 18.64
CA LYS A 110 13.44 -2.35 17.24
C LYS A 110 13.17 -1.24 16.23
N CYS A 111 12.40 -0.22 16.61
CA CYS A 111 12.26 0.99 15.83
C CYS A 111 13.54 1.83 15.92
N PRO A 112 13.83 2.71 14.94
CA PRO A 112 15.00 3.60 14.97
C PRO A 112 14.82 4.74 16.00
N LEU A 113 14.30 4.42 17.19
CA LEU A 113 13.91 5.33 18.27
C LEU A 113 14.56 4.93 19.60
N TYR A 114 15.61 4.12 19.58
CA TYR A 114 16.28 3.61 20.80
C TYR A 114 16.67 4.73 21.80
N HIS A 115 17.16 5.87 21.30
CA HIS A 115 17.56 7.01 22.13
C HIS A 115 16.43 7.96 22.52
N PHE A 116 15.20 7.68 22.09
CA PHE A 116 14.03 8.50 22.43
C PHE A 116 13.35 8.04 23.72
N GLU A 117 13.95 7.07 24.43
CA GLU A 117 13.46 6.53 25.70
C GLU A 117 11.95 6.17 25.67
N LEU A 118 11.45 5.78 24.50
CA LEU A 118 10.10 5.26 24.33
C LEU A 118 10.02 3.95 25.11
N ALA A 119 9.45 4.01 26.31
CA ALA A 119 9.17 2.84 27.11
C ALA A 119 7.98 2.07 26.50
N GLY A 120 8.10 0.75 26.39
CA GLY A 120 7.02 -0.14 25.99
C GLY A 120 7.04 -0.57 24.52
N LYS A 121 5.88 -1.02 24.05
CA LYS A 121 5.70 -1.60 22.71
C LYS A 121 5.23 -0.54 21.72
N THR A 122 5.53 -0.80 20.46
CA THR A 122 5.09 -0.01 19.31
C THR A 122 4.20 -0.88 18.43
N PHE A 123 3.07 -0.33 17.99
CA PHE A 123 2.21 -0.97 17.01
C PHE A 123 2.75 -0.63 15.62
N SER A 124 3.59 -1.52 15.11
CA SER A 124 4.26 -1.36 13.83
C SER A 124 3.37 -1.81 12.67
N ILE A 125 3.22 -0.95 11.68
CA ILE A 125 2.46 -1.22 10.46
C ILE A 125 3.30 -0.95 9.21
N ALA A 126 3.02 -1.69 8.14
CA ALA A 126 3.62 -1.47 6.83
C ALA A 126 2.59 -1.71 5.73
N THR A 127 2.78 -1.05 4.59
CA THR A 127 1.98 -1.25 3.38
C THR A 127 2.81 -1.93 2.29
N ALA A 128 2.15 -2.47 1.27
CA ALA A 128 2.85 -2.98 0.09
C ALA A 128 3.50 -1.83 -0.70
N GLY A 129 4.64 -2.10 -1.32
CA GLY A 129 5.37 -1.10 -2.09
C GLY A 129 6.32 -0.24 -1.27
N CYS A 130 7.36 0.25 -1.93
CA CYS A 130 8.42 1.06 -1.34
C CYS A 130 9.10 1.91 -2.42
N ASN A 131 9.32 3.20 -2.16
CA ASN A 131 10.02 4.09 -3.08
C ASN A 131 11.53 3.81 -3.18
N LEU A 132 12.08 2.97 -2.29
CA LEU A 132 13.46 2.49 -2.28
C LEU A 132 13.56 1.10 -2.90
N THR A 133 14.66 0.82 -3.60
CA THR A 133 14.99 -0.50 -4.15
C THR A 133 16.29 -1.00 -3.52
N CYS A 134 16.24 -1.33 -2.23
CA CYS A 134 17.43 -1.72 -1.47
C CYS A 134 17.91 -3.12 -1.87
N VAL A 135 19.20 -3.27 -2.18
CA VAL A 135 19.81 -4.56 -2.59
C VAL A 135 19.67 -5.65 -1.51
N TYR A 136 19.76 -5.26 -0.24
CA TYR A 136 19.70 -6.18 0.91
C TYR A 136 18.43 -6.01 1.74
N CYS A 137 17.31 -5.65 1.08
CA CYS A 137 16.04 -5.46 1.77
C CYS A 137 15.56 -6.77 2.41
N GLN A 138 15.48 -6.82 3.73
CA GLN A 138 14.90 -7.98 4.44
C GLN A 138 13.38 -8.10 4.22
N ASN A 139 12.75 -6.98 3.87
CA ASN A 139 11.31 -6.83 3.68
C ASN A 139 10.92 -6.85 2.18
N TRP A 140 11.78 -7.38 1.31
CA TRP A 140 11.62 -7.29 -0.16
C TRP A 140 10.30 -7.90 -0.65
N THR A 141 9.79 -8.93 0.03
CA THR A 141 8.59 -9.67 -0.34
C THR A 141 7.33 -8.81 -0.40
N PHE A 142 7.23 -7.78 0.43
CA PHE A 142 6.10 -6.82 0.39
C PHE A 142 6.55 -5.41 -0.03
N SER A 143 7.77 -4.98 0.31
CA SER A 143 8.27 -3.65 -0.10
C SER A 143 8.48 -3.52 -1.61
N GLN A 144 8.72 -4.63 -2.32
CA GLN A 144 8.90 -4.63 -3.78
C GLN A 144 7.71 -5.27 -4.51
N ALA A 145 6.57 -5.44 -3.83
CA ALA A 145 5.33 -5.98 -4.37
C ALA A 145 4.30 -4.86 -4.58
N GLY A 146 3.34 -5.08 -5.50
CA GLY A 146 2.13 -4.27 -5.53
C GLY A 146 1.17 -4.65 -4.38
N PRO A 147 0.15 -3.83 -4.10
CA PRO A 147 -0.86 -4.12 -3.07
C PRO A 147 -1.59 -5.45 -3.26
N ASP A 148 -1.73 -5.92 -4.50
CA ASP A 148 -2.38 -7.18 -4.83
C ASP A 148 -1.39 -8.36 -4.94
N ASP A 149 -0.08 -8.09 -4.97
CA ASP A 149 0.98 -9.11 -5.04
C ASP A 149 1.61 -9.39 -3.66
N ALA A 150 1.33 -8.55 -2.66
CA ALA A 150 1.91 -8.71 -1.34
C ALA A 150 1.40 -10.01 -0.69
N PRO A 151 2.24 -10.74 0.09
CA PRO A 151 1.84 -12.01 0.69
C PRO A 151 0.63 -11.91 1.63
N LYS A 152 0.38 -10.72 2.18
CA LYS A 152 -0.73 -10.41 3.08
C LYS A 152 -1.27 -9.01 2.78
N SER A 153 -2.57 -8.83 2.94
CA SER A 153 -3.23 -7.53 2.91
C SER A 153 -4.40 -7.57 3.89
N TYR A 154 -4.32 -6.78 4.95
CA TYR A 154 -5.39 -6.61 5.92
C TYR A 154 -6.23 -5.41 5.51
N ARG A 155 -7.55 -5.47 5.71
CA ARG A 155 -8.40 -4.28 5.63
C ARG A 155 -8.47 -3.66 7.02
N MET A 156 -7.87 -2.48 7.19
CA MET A 156 -7.83 -1.79 8.47
C MET A 156 -7.77 -0.28 8.25
N THR A 157 -8.80 0.44 8.67
CA THR A 157 -8.84 1.92 8.56
C THR A 157 -7.89 2.58 9.56
N PRO A 158 -7.56 3.88 9.42
CA PRO A 158 -6.68 4.55 10.37
C PRO A 158 -7.26 4.55 11.79
N GLU A 159 -8.58 4.65 11.94
CA GLU A 159 -9.27 4.58 13.23
C GLU A 159 -9.13 3.19 13.86
N GLU A 160 -9.22 2.13 13.06
CA GLU A 160 -9.02 0.76 13.52
C GLU A 160 -7.56 0.49 13.90
N VAL A 161 -6.59 1.08 13.18
CA VAL A 161 -5.17 1.05 13.56
C VAL A 161 -4.97 1.69 14.94
N VAL A 162 -5.57 2.86 15.17
CA VAL A 162 -5.49 3.57 16.46
C VAL A 162 -6.15 2.75 17.57
N ALA A 163 -7.36 2.23 17.33
CA ALA A 163 -8.06 1.38 18.27
C ALA A 163 -7.23 0.14 18.64
N LYS A 164 -6.64 -0.54 17.65
CA LYS A 164 -5.77 -1.69 17.90
C LYS A 164 -4.50 -1.35 18.66
N ALA A 165 -3.90 -0.19 18.40
CA ALA A 165 -2.74 0.26 19.17
C ALA A 165 -3.10 0.46 20.65
N VAL A 166 -4.23 1.11 20.94
CA VAL A 166 -4.74 1.33 22.30
C VAL A 166 -5.09 0.01 22.97
N GLU A 167 -5.79 -0.90 22.28
CA GLU A 167 -6.14 -2.23 22.80
C GLU A 167 -4.93 -3.08 23.20
N ASN A 168 -3.76 -2.83 22.62
CA ASN A 168 -2.54 -3.59 22.85
C ASN A 168 -1.53 -2.85 23.75
N ASP A 169 -1.95 -1.78 24.43
CA ASP A 169 -1.10 -0.94 25.28
C ASP A 169 0.18 -0.47 24.56
N ALA A 170 0.07 -0.19 23.25
CA ALA A 170 1.19 0.31 22.48
C ALA A 170 1.41 1.80 22.77
N ALA A 171 2.64 2.15 23.13
CA ALA A 171 3.05 3.52 23.43
C ALA A 171 3.08 4.41 22.17
N ALA A 172 3.21 3.82 20.98
CA ALA A 172 3.21 4.52 19.71
C ALA A 172 2.78 3.62 18.54
N ILE A 173 2.40 4.26 17.43
CA ILE A 173 2.22 3.59 16.12
C ILE A 173 3.43 3.90 15.27
N ALA A 174 4.08 2.87 14.73
CA ALA A 174 5.26 3.01 13.90
C ALA A 174 4.96 2.58 12.47
N TYR A 175 5.10 3.49 11.50
CA TYR A 175 5.21 3.10 10.10
C TYR A 175 6.62 2.58 9.87
N PHE A 176 6.77 1.26 9.94
CA PHE A 176 8.06 0.58 9.92
C PHE A 176 8.06 -0.50 8.82
N TYR A 177 9.20 -1.11 8.52
CA TYR A 177 9.40 -2.11 7.46
C TYR A 177 9.38 -1.64 5.99
N THR A 178 8.65 -0.58 5.68
CA THR A 178 8.66 0.11 4.37
C THR A 178 8.98 1.58 4.54
N GLU A 179 9.16 2.32 3.43
CA GLU A 179 9.41 3.76 3.51
C GLU A 179 8.09 4.50 3.85
N PRO A 180 8.05 5.28 4.95
CA PRO A 180 6.80 5.79 5.51
C PRO A 180 6.09 6.81 4.61
N THR A 181 6.79 7.47 3.67
CA THR A 181 6.13 8.40 2.76
C THR A 181 5.18 7.69 1.81
N ASP A 182 5.36 6.41 1.51
CA ASP A 182 4.51 5.73 0.54
C ASP A 182 3.03 5.62 0.99
N ALA A 183 2.79 5.51 2.30
CA ALA A 183 1.45 5.48 2.89
C ALA A 183 0.89 6.90 3.18
N CYS A 184 1.66 7.97 2.99
CA CYS A 184 1.26 9.32 3.37
C CYS A 184 0.12 9.85 2.51
N THR A 185 -1.07 9.82 3.08
CA THR A 185 -2.31 10.39 2.53
C THR A 185 -2.90 11.49 3.42
N CYS A 186 -2.28 11.71 4.60
CA CYS A 186 -2.79 12.56 5.67
C CYS A 186 -3.05 14.00 5.18
N PRO A 187 -4.20 14.60 5.56
CA PRO A 187 -4.49 16.01 5.33
C PRO A 187 -3.66 16.93 6.23
N GLY A 188 -2.34 16.97 6.02
CA GLY A 188 -1.43 17.92 6.68
C GLY A 188 -1.27 17.72 8.19
N ALA A 189 -0.15 18.20 8.72
CA ALA A 189 0.21 18.19 10.14
C ALA A 189 -0.84 18.80 11.10
N SER A 190 -1.87 19.46 10.56
CA SER A 190 -3.02 20.03 11.29
C SER A 190 -3.89 19.00 12.00
N ALA A 191 -3.94 17.73 11.58
CA ALA A 191 -4.78 16.72 12.24
C ALA A 191 -4.08 16.03 13.44
N MET A 192 -2.74 16.00 13.48
CA MET A 192 -1.99 15.35 14.56
C MET A 192 -1.63 16.29 15.73
N HIS A 193 -1.70 17.60 15.55
CA HIS A 193 -1.36 18.59 16.59
C HIS A 193 -2.50 18.90 17.57
N SER A 194 -3.70 18.33 17.41
CA SER A 194 -4.86 18.69 18.25
C SER A 194 -4.99 17.88 19.55
N ASN A 195 -4.27 16.76 19.71
CA ASN A 195 -4.57 15.80 20.80
C ASN A 195 -3.43 15.61 21.83
N TYR A 196 -2.35 16.41 21.76
CA TYR A 196 -1.28 16.44 22.77
C TYR A 196 -1.15 17.84 23.39
N SER A 197 -2.26 18.39 23.84
CA SER A 197 -2.27 19.58 24.69
C SER A 197 -3.39 19.43 25.71
N THR A 198 -3.17 18.61 26.72
CA THR A 198 -3.57 18.88 28.12
C THR A 198 -2.87 17.92 29.05
#